data_AF-A0A423M0P2-F1
#
_entry.id   AF-A0A423M0P2-F1
#
_cell.length_a   1.000
_cell.length_b   1.000
_cell.length_c   1.000
_cell.angle_alpha   90.00
_cell.angle_beta   90.00
_cell.angle_gamma   90.00
#
_symmetry.space_group_name_H-M   'P 1'
#
loop_
_entity.id
_entity.type
_entity.pdbx_description
1 polymer ?
#
loop_
_entity_poly.entity_id
_entity_poly.type
_entity_poly.pdbx_seq_one_letter_code
_entity_poly.pdbx_strand_id
1 'polypeptide(L)'
;MFKPTPNPPETDPASPYESANSKKLHEAAERALDHYLLPASLIRASTDAPERMYLANPKYDMESLLANACETLGSASEMLNNFAATLDNSRRKSALGIAQVVMLAELAVNQALDKVEIKP
;
A
#
# COMPACT_ATOMS: atom_id res chain seq x y z
N MET A 1 6.79 61.75 50.60
CA MET A 1 7.46 61.36 49.34
C MET A 1 6.64 60.28 48.68
N PHE A 2 5.89 60.63 47.64
CA PHE A 2 5.22 59.67 46.77
C PHE A 2 6.06 59.57 45.50
N LYS A 3 6.52 58.36 45.16
CA LYS A 3 7.15 58.09 43.86
C LYS A 3 6.04 58.07 42.80
N PRO A 4 6.03 58.99 41.83
CA PRO A 4 5.18 58.82 40.65
C PRO A 4 5.69 57.62 39.87
N THR A 5 4.89 56.55 39.84
CA THR A 5 5.14 55.37 39.01
C THR A 5 4.98 55.79 37.55
N PRO A 6 5.97 55.61 36.66
CA PRO A 6 5.77 55.84 35.23
C PRO A 6 4.80 54.76 34.73
N ASN A 7 3.72 55.16 34.07
CA ASN A 7 2.88 54.20 33.35
C ASN A 7 3.74 53.42 32.34
N PRO A 8 3.54 52.10 32.20
CA PRO A 8 4.20 51.33 31.15
C PRO A 8 3.74 51.85 29.78
N PRO A 9 4.60 51.82 28.73
CA PRO A 9 4.18 52.18 27.39
C PRO A 9 3.03 51.27 26.96
N GLU A 10 2.03 51.84 26.29
CA GLU A 10 0.95 51.06 25.68
C GLU A 10 1.60 50.02 24.77
N THR A 11 1.52 48.77 25.19
CA THR A 11 1.97 47.65 24.39
C THR A 11 0.84 47.44 23.40
N ASP A 12 0.92 48.11 22.25
CA ASP A 12 0.06 47.83 21.13
C ASP A 12 0.21 46.33 20.80
N PRO A 13 -0.83 45.50 21.00
CA PRO A 13 -0.74 44.10 20.68
C PRO A 13 -0.80 44.04 19.15
N ALA A 14 0.38 44.11 18.51
CA ALA A 14 0.55 44.09 17.06
C ALA A 14 -0.46 43.10 16.46
N SER A 15 -1.49 43.66 15.85
CA SER A 15 -2.62 42.87 15.36
C SER A 15 -2.09 42.06 14.18
N PRO A 16 -2.40 40.74 14.08
CA PRO A 16 -1.79 39.86 13.08
C PRO A 16 -1.97 40.30 11.61
N TYR A 17 -2.83 41.31 11.35
CA TYR A 17 -3.15 41.81 10.02
C TYR A 17 -3.01 43.33 9.83
N GLU A 18 -2.18 44.01 10.62
CA GLU A 18 -2.13 45.48 10.65
C GLU A 18 -1.49 46.13 9.41
N SER A 19 -0.61 45.41 8.70
CA SER A 19 0.06 45.92 7.49
C SER A 19 -0.42 45.24 6.21
N ALA A 20 -0.32 45.91 5.06
CA ALA A 20 -0.73 45.35 3.77
C ALA A 20 -0.02 44.02 3.40
N ASN A 21 1.17 43.79 3.96
CA ASN A 21 1.97 42.59 3.73
C ASN A 21 1.73 41.48 4.77
N SER A 22 0.97 41.75 5.84
CA SER A 22 0.70 40.79 6.92
C SER A 22 0.13 39.47 6.41
N LYS A 23 -0.84 39.51 5.49
CA LYS A 23 -1.42 38.32 4.87
C LYS A 23 -0.38 37.51 4.11
N LYS A 24 0.51 38.17 3.37
CA LYS A 24 1.59 37.51 2.63
C LYS A 24 2.61 36.88 3.57
N LEU A 25 2.93 37.55 4.68
CA LEU A 25 3.85 37.04 5.70
C LEU A 25 3.25 35.85 6.45
N HIS A 26 1.96 35.93 6.79
CA HIS A 26 1.22 34.83 7.40
C HIS A 26 1.15 33.61 6.46
N GLU A 27 0.81 33.82 5.19
CA GLU A 27 0.79 32.74 4.19
C GLU A 27 2.19 32.15 3.94
N ALA A 28 3.23 32.97 3.97
CA ALA A 28 4.61 32.50 3.88
C ALA A 28 5.03 31.70 5.13
N ALA A 29 4.58 32.09 6.31
CA ALA A 29 4.84 31.38 7.56
C ALA A 29 4.14 30.02 7.59
N GLU A 30 2.85 29.95 7.21
CA GLU A 30 2.12 28.68 7.07
C GLU A 30 2.80 27.76 6.05
N ARG A 31 3.20 28.29 4.88
CA ARG A 31 3.94 27.51 3.87
C ARG A 31 5.28 26.98 4.37
N ALA A 32 6.01 27.76 5.18
CA ALA A 32 7.25 27.32 5.78
C ALA A 32 7.01 26.24 6.85
N LEU A 33 5.97 26.40 7.67
CA LEU A 33 5.57 25.41 8.67
C LEU A 33 5.17 24.09 7.99
N ASP A 34 4.37 24.12 6.93
CA ASP A 34 4.01 22.94 6.14
C ASP A 34 5.25 22.25 5.58
N HIS A 35 6.21 23.01 5.05
CA HIS A 35 7.43 22.48 4.45
C HIS A 35 8.33 21.74 5.45
N TYR A 36 8.45 22.26 6.68
CA TYR A 36 9.35 21.69 7.70
C TYR A 36 8.66 20.71 8.65
N LEU A 37 7.35 20.88 8.91
CA LEU A 37 6.62 20.10 9.92
C LEU A 37 5.74 18.99 9.32
N LEU A 38 5.44 19.01 8.02
CA LEU A 38 4.68 17.96 7.32
C LEU A 38 5.48 17.13 6.29
N PRO A 39 6.78 16.80 6.46
CA PRO A 39 7.47 15.93 5.51
C PRO A 39 6.85 14.53 5.44
N ALA A 40 6.23 14.06 6.53
CA ALA A 40 5.60 12.75 6.59
C ALA A 40 4.34 12.59 5.70
N SER A 41 3.60 13.66 5.40
CA SER A 41 2.44 13.58 4.51
C SER A 41 2.84 13.52 3.04
N LEU A 42 3.93 14.19 2.66
CA LEU A 42 4.53 14.12 1.32
C LEU A 42 5.24 12.77 1.08
N ILE A 43 5.93 12.22 2.08
CA ILE A 43 6.56 10.89 2.01
C ILE A 43 5.53 9.77 1.87
N ARG A 44 4.30 9.95 2.38
CA ARG A 44 3.19 9.02 2.18
C ARG A 44 2.42 9.24 0.88
N ALA A 45 2.62 10.37 0.20
CA ALA A 45 1.98 10.71 -1.07
C ALA A 45 2.74 10.18 -2.28
N SER A 46 4.03 9.85 -2.14
CA SER A 46 4.68 8.93 -3.08
C SER A 46 4.11 7.54 -2.85
N THR A 47 3.00 7.25 -3.54
CA THR A 47 2.58 5.88 -3.84
C THR A 47 3.64 5.26 -4.73
N ASP A 48 4.80 4.94 -4.15
CA ASP A 48 5.82 4.12 -4.78
C ASP A 48 5.34 2.67 -4.71
N ALA A 49 4.14 2.42 -5.25
CA ALA A 49 3.69 1.08 -5.53
C ALA A 49 4.56 0.62 -6.69
N PRO A 50 5.41 -0.41 -6.52
CA PRO A 50 6.25 -0.87 -7.60
C PRO A 50 5.38 -1.13 -8.83
N GLU A 51 5.77 -0.57 -9.97
CA GLU A 51 5.04 -0.76 -11.22
C GLU A 51 5.04 -2.25 -11.54
N ARG A 52 3.87 -2.88 -11.43
CA ARG A 52 3.76 -4.33 -11.62
C ARG A 52 3.94 -4.61 -13.10
N MET A 53 5.02 -5.32 -13.45
CA MET A 53 5.26 -5.81 -14.81
C MET A 53 4.15 -6.76 -15.29
N TYR A 54 3.45 -7.43 -14.37
CA TYR A 54 2.34 -8.32 -14.67
C TYR A 54 1.14 -8.02 -13.78
N LEU A 55 -0.06 -7.95 -14.38
CA LEU A 55 -1.33 -7.77 -13.69
C LEU A 55 -2.34 -8.80 -14.20
N ALA A 56 -3.24 -9.25 -13.33
CA ALA A 56 -4.45 -9.94 -13.78
C ALA A 56 -5.24 -9.01 -14.72
N ASN A 57 -5.84 -9.58 -15.76
CA ASN A 57 -6.59 -8.80 -16.74
C ASN A 57 -7.88 -8.24 -16.08
N PRO A 58 -8.03 -6.91 -15.98
CA PRO A 58 -9.13 -6.29 -15.25
C PRO A 58 -10.50 -6.47 -15.93
N LYS A 59 -10.54 -7.02 -17.15
CA LYS A 59 -11.79 -7.32 -17.87
C LYS A 59 -12.50 -8.56 -17.34
N TYR A 60 -11.81 -9.44 -16.63
CA TYR A 60 -12.37 -10.66 -16.08
C TYR A 60 -12.75 -10.46 -14.62
N ASP A 61 -13.86 -11.07 -14.22
CA ASP A 61 -14.31 -11.08 -12.84
C ASP A 61 -13.43 -12.00 -11.97
N MET A 62 -13.58 -11.87 -10.65
CA MET A 62 -12.75 -12.58 -9.69
C MET A 62 -13.02 -14.09 -9.71
N GLU A 63 -14.26 -14.52 -9.94
CA GLU A 63 -14.64 -15.93 -10.01
C GLU A 63 -13.93 -16.60 -11.20
N SER A 64 -14.03 -16.01 -12.39
CA SER A 64 -13.35 -16.48 -13.60
C SER A 64 -11.83 -16.55 -13.43
N LEU A 65 -11.23 -15.53 -12.81
CA LEU A 65 -9.77 -15.50 -12.57
C LEU A 65 -9.33 -16.59 -11.59
N LEU A 66 -10.08 -16.81 -10.51
CA LEU A 66 -9.76 -17.82 -9.50
C LEU A 66 -10.03 -19.24 -10.01
N ALA A 67 -11.11 -19.45 -10.77
CA ALA A 67 -11.40 -20.74 -11.42
C ALA A 67 -10.29 -21.14 -12.38
N ASN A 68 -9.86 -20.22 -13.26
CA ASN A 68 -8.72 -20.46 -14.15
C ASN A 68 -7.42 -20.72 -13.38
N ALA A 69 -7.21 -20.03 -12.26
CA ALA A 69 -6.04 -20.27 -11.41
C ALA A 69 -6.07 -21.68 -10.78
N CYS A 70 -7.21 -22.14 -10.28
CA CYS A 70 -7.37 -23.51 -9.78
C CYS A 70 -7.05 -24.55 -10.85
N GLU A 71 -7.63 -24.41 -12.05
CA GLU A 71 -7.38 -25.35 -13.17
C GLU A 71 -5.90 -25.37 -13.58
N THR A 72 -5.26 -24.19 -13.61
CA THR A 72 -3.83 -24.05 -13.91
C THR A 72 -2.95 -24.71 -12.85
N LEU A 73 -3.28 -24.53 -11.57
CA LEU A 73 -2.54 -25.13 -10.45
C LEU A 73 -2.71 -26.65 -10.38
N GLY A 74 -3.91 -27.15 -10.66
CA GLY A 74 -4.16 -28.60 -10.80
C GLY A 74 -3.35 -29.20 -11.93
N SER A 75 -3.35 -28.56 -13.10
CA SER A 75 -2.53 -28.95 -14.25
C SER A 75 -1.03 -28.96 -13.92
N ALA A 76 -0.55 -27.92 -13.22
CA ALA A 76 0.85 -27.83 -12.79
C ALA A 76 1.23 -28.93 -11.80
N SER A 77 0.34 -29.27 -10.87
CA SER A 77 0.52 -30.37 -9.92
C SER A 77 0.65 -31.71 -10.66
N GLU A 78 -0.21 -31.98 -11.64
CA GLU A 78 -0.12 -33.20 -12.47
C GLU A 78 1.18 -33.25 -13.27
N MET A 79 1.56 -32.14 -13.92
CA MET A 79 2.84 -32.03 -14.63
C MET A 79 4.04 -32.30 -13.72
N LEU A 80 4.04 -31.78 -12.49
CA LEU A 80 5.10 -32.00 -11.51
C LEU A 80 5.16 -33.45 -11.05
N ASN A 81 4.02 -34.09 -10.84
CA ASN A 81 3.96 -35.51 -10.47
C ASN A 81 4.47 -36.40 -11.62
N ASN A 82 4.05 -36.12 -12.85
CA ASN A 82 4.56 -36.80 -14.05
C ASN A 82 6.07 -36.59 -14.20
N PHE A 83 6.56 -35.37 -14.00
CA PHE A 83 7.97 -35.07 -14.03
C PHE A 83 8.73 -35.81 -12.92
N ALA A 84 8.21 -35.85 -11.70
CA ALA A 84 8.81 -36.57 -10.58
C ALA A 84 8.97 -38.07 -10.87
N ALA A 85 8.04 -38.69 -11.60
CA ALA A 85 8.13 -40.08 -12.01
C ALA A 85 9.32 -40.36 -12.94
N THR A 86 9.81 -39.35 -13.68
CA THR A 86 10.98 -39.47 -14.58
C THR A 86 12.33 -39.28 -13.86
N LEU A 87 12.32 -38.78 -12.62
CA LEU A 87 13.53 -38.45 -11.87
C LEU A 87 14.05 -39.63 -11.05
N ASP A 88 15.36 -39.63 -10.77
CA ASP A 88 15.99 -40.53 -9.81
C ASP A 88 15.58 -40.18 -8.36
N ASN A 89 15.84 -41.10 -7.43
CA ASN A 89 15.40 -40.99 -6.03
C ASN A 89 15.85 -39.70 -5.32
N SER A 90 17.01 -39.14 -5.67
CA SER A 90 17.54 -37.94 -5.01
C SER A 90 16.75 -36.68 -5.36
N ARG A 91 16.36 -36.53 -6.63
CA ARG A 91 15.63 -35.36 -7.15
C ARG A 91 14.11 -35.52 -7.11
N ARG A 92 13.61 -36.76 -7.15
CA ARG A 92 12.17 -37.06 -7.09
C ARG A 92 11.50 -36.46 -5.87
N LYS A 93 12.13 -36.56 -4.68
CA LYS A 93 11.56 -36.01 -3.45
C LYS A 93 11.39 -34.49 -3.50
N SER A 94 12.33 -33.78 -4.13
CA SER A 94 12.22 -32.34 -4.32
C SER A 94 11.07 -31.99 -5.26
N ALA A 95 10.93 -32.67 -6.39
CA ALA A 95 9.82 -32.45 -7.31
C ALA A 95 8.45 -32.75 -6.68
N LEU A 96 8.34 -33.83 -5.90
CA LEU A 96 7.13 -34.16 -5.14
C LEU A 96 6.83 -33.10 -4.06
N GLY A 97 7.86 -32.57 -3.40
CA GLY A 97 7.70 -31.47 -2.45
C GLY A 97 7.14 -30.21 -3.12
N ILE A 98 7.62 -29.86 -4.32
CA ILE A 98 7.07 -28.74 -5.10
C ILE A 98 5.63 -29.03 -5.51
N ALA A 99 5.33 -30.26 -6.00
CA ALA A 99 3.96 -30.66 -6.34
C ALA A 99 3.01 -30.48 -5.13
N GLN A 100 3.47 -30.84 -3.93
CA GLN A 100 2.70 -30.65 -2.70
C GLN A 100 2.44 -29.18 -2.38
N VAL A 101 3.42 -28.29 -2.56
CA VAL A 101 3.20 -26.84 -2.38
C VAL A 101 2.19 -26.30 -3.38
N VAL A 102 2.24 -26.75 -4.64
CA VAL A 102 1.28 -26.33 -5.68
C VAL A 102 -0.14 -26.81 -5.35
N MET A 103 -0.31 -28.07 -4.92
CA MET A 103 -1.61 -28.58 -4.47
C MET A 103 -2.18 -27.81 -3.27
N LEU A 104 -1.33 -27.41 -2.32
CA LEU A 104 -1.77 -26.58 -1.18
C LEU A 104 -2.20 -25.17 -1.64
N ALA A 105 -1.51 -24.59 -2.62
CA ALA A 105 -1.92 -23.33 -3.22
C ALA A 105 -3.26 -23.47 -3.95
N GLU A 106 -3.45 -24.53 -4.73
CA GLU A 106 -4.71 -24.84 -5.40
C GLU A 106 -5.87 -24.94 -4.40
N LEU A 107 -5.68 -25.63 -3.27
CA LEU A 107 -6.68 -25.72 -2.20
C LEU A 107 -7.04 -24.35 -1.62
N ALA A 108 -6.04 -23.49 -1.38
CA ALA A 108 -6.27 -22.14 -0.87
C ALA A 108 -7.01 -21.25 -1.88
N VAL A 109 -6.71 -21.39 -3.18
CA VAL A 109 -7.41 -20.66 -4.25
C VAL A 109 -8.84 -21.18 -4.40
N ASN A 110 -9.07 -22.49 -4.34
CA ASN A 110 -10.41 -23.07 -4.33
C ASN A 110 -11.22 -22.55 -3.14
N GLN A 111 -10.63 -22.49 -1.94
CA GLN A 111 -11.29 -21.90 -0.78
C GLN A 111 -11.58 -20.41 -0.94
N ALA A 112 -10.73 -19.67 -1.66
CA ALA A 112 -10.99 -18.27 -1.98
C ALA A 112 -12.15 -18.12 -2.97
N LEU A 113 -12.21 -19.01 -3.98
CA LEU A 113 -13.29 -19.08 -4.96
C LEU A 113 -14.64 -19.34 -4.28
N ASP A 114 -14.70 -20.27 -3.32
CA ASP A 114 -15.91 -20.56 -2.53
C ASP A 114 -16.44 -19.35 -1.74
N LYS A 115 -15.58 -18.36 -1.48
CA LYS A 115 -15.92 -17.13 -0.75
C LYS A 115 -16.22 -15.94 -1.65
N VAL A 116 -16.13 -16.10 -2.97
CA VAL A 116 -16.51 -15.05 -3.91
C VAL A 116 -18.03 -14.91 -3.87
N GLU A 117 -18.51 -13.75 -3.44
CA GLU A 117 -19.93 -13.43 -3.51
C GLU A 117 -20.35 -13.27 -4.98
N ILE A 118 -21.34 -14.06 -5.39
CA ILE A 118 -21.95 -13.93 -6.72
C ILE A 118 -22.71 -12.60 -6.73
N LYS A 119 -22.23 -11.63 -7.51
CA LYS A 119 -23.01 -10.41 -7.77
C LYS A 119 -24.17 -10.78 -8.72
N PRO A 120 -25.43 -10.50 -8.33
CA PRO A 120 -26.60 -10.78 -9.15
C PRO A 120 -26.66 -9.91 -10.41
#